data_AF-A0A956DBT0-F1
#
_entry.id   AF-A0A956DBT0-F1
#
_cell.length_a   1.000
_cell.length_b   1.000
_cell.length_c   1.000
_cell.angle_alpha   90.00
_cell.angle_beta   90.00
_cell.angle_gamma   90.00
#
_symmetry.space_group_name_H-M   'P 1'
#
loop_
_entity.id
_entity.type
_entity.pdbx_description
1 polymer ?
#
loop_
_entity_poly.entity_id
_entity_poly.type
_entity_poly.pdbx_seq_one_letter_code
_entity_poly.pdbx_strand_id
1 'polypeptide(L)' 'MIAFAHEREHAALDEARARTLELVSPLDDDAWCAWPDPDFSPIAWHLGHLAFTQASWVLERLLGDDRLSRPFARRYAQ' A
#
# COMPACT_ATOMS: atom_id res chain seq x y z
N MET A 1 26.75 10.17 -12.90
CA MET A 1 26.93 9.08 -11.92
C MET A 1 26.17 9.42 -10.64
N ILE A 2 24.86 9.17 -10.60
CA ILE A 2 24.03 9.21 -9.38
C ILE A 2 23.20 7.93 -9.42
N ALA A 3 23.79 6.79 -9.05
CA ALA A 3 23.11 5.50 -9.08
C ALA A 3 23.07 4.78 -7.73
N PHE A 4 23.81 5.25 -6.72
CA PHE A 4 23.98 4.54 -5.44
C PHE A 4 23.18 5.11 -4.27
N ALA A 5 22.33 6.13 -4.48
CA ALA A 5 21.71 6.88 -3.38
C ALA A 5 20.33 6.36 -2.91
N HIS A 6 19.74 5.36 -3.60
CA HIS A 6 18.36 4.92 -3.34
C HIS A 6 18.19 3.42 -3.06
N GLU A 7 19.28 2.64 -3.08
CA GLU A 7 19.22 1.18 -2.91
C GLU A 7 18.71 0.77 -1.52
N ARG A 8 19.05 1.54 -0.47
CA ARG A 8 18.59 1.25 0.90
C ARG A 8 17.11 1.54 1.06
N GLU A 9 16.63 2.62 0.46
CA GLU A 9 15.24 3.04 0.48
C GLU A 9 14.37 2.02 -0.27
N HIS A 10 14.84 1.51 -1.40
CA HIS A 10 14.17 0.42 -2.12
C HIS A 10 14.13 -0.86 -1.29
N ALA A 11 15.26 -1.28 -0.72
CA ALA A 11 15.32 -2.47 0.13
C ALA A 11 14.39 -2.36 1.36
N ALA A 12 14.31 -1.18 1.98
CA ALA A 12 13.41 -0.94 3.10
C ALA A 12 11.93 -1.01 2.69
N LEU A 13 11.58 -0.50 1.49
CA LEU A 13 10.22 -0.60 0.95
C LEU A 13 9.85 -2.05 0.60
N ASP A 14 10.79 -2.82 0.04
CA ASP A 14 10.60 -4.24 -0.26
C ASP A 14 10.44 -5.07 1.02
N GLU A 15 11.25 -4.80 2.05
CA GLU A 15 11.12 -5.46 3.35
C GLU A 15 9.77 -5.12 4.02
N ALA A 16 9.36 -3.85 4.00
CA ALA A 16 8.07 -3.44 4.54
C ALA A 16 6.90 -4.11 3.81
N ARG A 17 6.99 -4.24 2.48
CA ARG A 17 6.01 -4.97 1.66
C ARG A 17 5.98 -6.45 2.06
N ALA A 18 7.14 -7.10 2.16
CA ALA A 18 7.24 -8.51 2.50
C ALA A 18 6.61 -8.81 3.88
N ARG A 19 6.95 -8.00 4.90
CA ARG A 19 6.34 -8.13 6.24
C ARG A 19 4.84 -7.89 6.22
N THR A 20 4.36 -6.91 5.45
CA THR A 20 2.91 -6.66 5.31
C THR A 20 2.21 -7.88 4.70
N LEU A 21 2.80 -8.49 3.67
CA LEU A 21 2.26 -9.69 3.04
C LEU A 21 2.29 -10.91 3.97
N GLU A 22 3.35 -11.09 4.76
CA GLU A 22 3.40 -12.14 5.80
C GLU A 22 2.28 -11.99 6.83
N LEU A 23 2.02 -10.76 7.30
CA LEU A 23 0.97 -10.49 8.29
C LEU A 23 -0.44 -10.84 7.80
N VAL A 24 -0.70 -10.65 6.51
CA VAL A 24 -2.03 -10.87 5.92
C VAL A 24 -2.18 -12.23 5.21
N SER A 25 -1.08 -12.94 4.98
CA SER A 25 -1.05 -14.27 4.37
C SER A 25 -1.97 -15.31 5.02
N PRO A 26 -2.13 -15.38 6.36
CA PRO A 26 -2.99 -16.39 6.98
C PRO A 26 -4.49 -16.05 6.96
N LEU A 27 -4.89 -14.89 6.44
CA LEU A 27 -6.29 -14.44 6.45
C LEU A 27 -7.10 -15.12 5.34
N ASP A 28 -8.29 -15.61 5.69
CA ASP A 28 -9.30 -16.06 4.74
C ASP A 28 -10.20 -14.91 4.27
N ASP A 29 -11.03 -15.17 3.25
CA ASP A 29 -11.90 -14.15 2.63
C ASP A 29 -12.86 -13.50 3.63
N ASP A 30 -13.32 -14.26 4.63
CA ASP A 30 -14.20 -13.77 5.69
C ASP A 30 -13.45 -12.76 6.57
N ALA A 31 -12.22 -13.08 7.00
CA ALA A 31 -11.37 -12.17 7.77
C ALA A 31 -10.96 -10.91 6.98
N TRP A 32 -10.74 -11.02 5.67
CA TRP A 32 -10.43 -9.89 4.79
C TRP A 32 -11.54 -8.84 4.78
N CYS A 33 -12.80 -9.30 4.76
CA CYS A 33 -13.98 -8.47 4.62
C CYS A 33 -14.65 -8.11 5.96
N ALA A 34 -14.23 -8.73 7.05
CA ALA A 34 -14.80 -8.51 8.37
C ALA A 34 -14.70 -7.04 8.80
N TRP A 35 -15.78 -6.56 9.43
CA TRP A 35 -15.85 -5.23 10.03
C TRP A 35 -16.43 -5.32 11.46
N PRO A 36 -15.67 -5.88 12.41
CA PRO A 36 -16.17 -6.20 13.75
C PRO A 36 -16.38 -4.95 14.61
N ASP A 37 -15.69 -3.86 14.30
CA ASP A 37 -15.76 -2.60 15.04
C ASP A 37 -15.87 -1.43 14.04
N PRO A 38 -16.94 -0.63 14.09
CA PRO A 38 -17.19 0.48 13.18
C PRO A 38 -16.15 1.60 13.25
N ASP A 39 -15.36 1.68 14.34
CA ASP A 39 -14.29 2.69 14.49
C ASP A 39 -13.04 2.34 13.68
N PHE A 40 -12.93 1.10 13.17
CA PHE A 40 -11.79 0.63 12.37
C PHE A 40 -12.19 0.37 10.92
N SER A 41 -11.23 0.37 10.00
CA SER A 41 -11.51 -0.06 8.62
C SER A 41 -11.27 -1.56 8.45
N PRO A 42 -11.95 -2.23 7.51
CA PRO A 42 -11.65 -3.63 7.17
C PRO A 42 -10.20 -3.80 6.73
N ILE A 43 -9.62 -4.99 6.94
CA ILE A 43 -8.23 -5.29 6.57
C ILE A 43 -8.01 -5.10 5.06
N ALA A 44 -8.98 -5.51 4.23
CA ALA A 44 -8.94 -5.27 2.79
C ALA A 44 -8.81 -3.79 2.43
N TRP A 45 -9.47 -2.91 3.20
CA TRP A 45 -9.35 -1.47 3.00
C TRP A 45 -7.95 -0.97 3.37
N HIS A 46 -7.38 -1.43 4.50
CA HIS A 46 -6.04 -1.04 4.93
C HIS A 46 -4.96 -1.42 3.90
N LEU A 47 -5.02 -2.65 3.36
CA LEU A 47 -4.04 -3.06 2.35
C LEU A 47 -4.18 -2.22 1.06
N GLY A 48 -5.42 -1.95 0.63
CA GLY A 48 -5.69 -1.06 -0.50
C GLY A 48 -5.19 0.38 -0.27
N HIS A 49 -5.38 0.92 0.93
CA HIS A 49 -4.90 2.25 1.31
C HIS A 49 -3.36 2.33 1.35
N LEU A 50 -2.68 1.29 1.83
CA LEU A 50 -1.22 1.22 1.81
C LEU A 50 -0.67 1.23 0.37
N ALA A 51 -1.26 0.41 -0.51
CA ALA A 51 -0.87 0.37 -1.93
C ALA A 51 -1.15 1.71 -2.64
N PHE A 52 -2.31 2.32 -2.38
CA PHE A 52 -2.66 3.63 -2.91
C PHE A 52 -1.69 4.72 -2.46
N THR A 53 -1.31 4.73 -1.17
CA THR A 53 -0.37 5.70 -0.62
C THR A 53 0.99 5.59 -1.31
N GLN A 54 1.50 4.37 -1.51
CA GLN A 54 2.75 4.16 -2.26
C GLN A 54 2.64 4.64 -3.72
N ALA A 55 1.53 4.33 -4.40
CA ALA A 55 1.29 4.80 -5.77
C ALA A 55 1.24 6.33 -5.85
N SER A 56 0.52 6.98 -4.93
CA SER A 56 0.31 8.43 -4.95
C SER A 56 1.57 9.24 -4.63
N TRP A 57 2.42 8.74 -3.72
CA TRP A 57 3.66 9.43 -3.36
C TRP A 57 4.82 9.09 -4.27
N VAL A 58 5.01 7.81 -4.60
CA VAL A 58 6.19 7.39 -5.37
C VAL A 58 5.91 7.47 -6.87
N LEU A 59 4.88 6.77 -7.34
CA LEU A 59 4.63 6.69 -8.79
C LEU A 59 4.13 8.04 -9.32
N GLU A 60 3.11 8.62 -8.70
CA GLU A 60 2.52 9.87 -9.18
C GLU A 60 3.41 11.09 -8.88
N ARG A 61 3.70 11.38 -7.61
CA ARG A 61 4.39 12.62 -7.23
C ARG A 61 5.88 12.65 -7.58
N LEU A 62 6.59 11.54 -7.46
CA LEU A 62 8.03 11.49 -7.78
C LEU A 62 8.30 11.11 -9.23
N LEU A 63 7.51 10.20 -9.81
CA LEU A 63 7.76 9.66 -11.16
C LEU A 63 6.77 10.13 -12.24
N GLY A 64 5.72 10.88 -11.88
CA GLY A 64 4.73 11.41 -12.83
C GLY A 64 3.78 10.37 -13.41
N ASP A 65 3.66 9.19 -12.79
CA ASP A 65 2.79 8.09 -13.22
C ASP A 65 1.61 7.89 -12.26
N ASP A 66 0.44 8.40 -12.63
CA ASP A 66 -0.78 8.34 -11.85
C ASP A 66 -1.66 7.11 -12.17
N ARG A 67 -1.23 6.23 -13.07
CA ARG A 67 -2.09 5.14 -13.59
C ARG A 67 -2.60 4.21 -12.49
N LEU A 68 -1.80 4.03 -11.44
CA LEU A 68 -2.15 3.18 -10.30
C LEU A 68 -2.87 3.95 -9.19
N SER A 69 -2.61 5.23 -8.96
CA SER A 69 -3.28 6.01 -7.91
C SER A 69 -4.66 6.53 -8.35
N ARG A 70 -4.75 7.07 -9.58
CA ARG A 70 -5.93 7.77 -10.09
C ARG A 70 -7.23 6.97 -10.03
N PRO A 71 -7.29 5.68 -10.43
CA PRO A 71 -8.54 4.92 -10.39
C PRO A 71 -9.06 4.71 -8.96
N PHE A 72 -8.19 4.76 -7.95
CA PHE A 72 -8.53 4.43 -6.57
C PHE A 72 -8.56 5.63 -5.62
N ALA A 73 -8.28 6.84 -6.10
CA ALA A 73 -8.26 8.06 -5.29
C ALA A 73 -9.54 8.24 -4.46
N ARG A 74 -10.72 7.99 -5.04
CA ARG A 74 -11.99 8.08 -4.30
C ARG A 74 -12.10 7.10 -3.13
N ARG A 75 -11.49 5.91 -3.25
CA ARG A 75 -11.62 4.81 -2.27
C ARG A 75 -10.63 4.97 -1.12
N TYR A 76 -9.42 5.45 -1.42
CA TYR A 76 -8.26 5.33 -0.53
C TYR A 76 -7.55 6.64 -0.19
N ALA A 77 -7.94 7.80 -0.74
CA ALA A 77 -7.31 9.10 -0.43
C ALA A 77 -7.79 9.75 0.88
N GLN A 78 -8.16 8.95 1.87
CA GLN A 78 -8.66 9.41 3.17
C GLN A 78 -7.50 9.63 4.15
#